data_AF-W4FXV7-F1
#
_entry.id   AF-W4FXV7-F1
#
_cell.length_a   1.000
_cell.length_b   1.000
_cell.length_c   1.000
_cell.angle_alpha   90.00
_cell.angle_beta   90.00
_cell.angle_gamma   90.00
#
_symmetry.space_group_name_H-M   'P 1'
#
loop_
_entity.id
_entity.type
_entity.pdbx_description
1 polymer ?
#
loop_
_entity_poly.entity_id
_entity_poly.type
_entity_poly.pdbx_seq_one_letter_code
_entity_poly.pdbx_strand_id
1 'polypeptide(L)'
;MKEEARLKARSSYVKPLLTEVNMVARVEHCLRFLRVMPGGGRVFENMHDYVHVDEKWFFLTKVNRRFYVYDDEELALRSVKSKRFITKVMFLAAVARPRYDHHAKKEFDGKIGIWPFVEHTLAKRTSKNRARGAPVITPQTVDSGVYQAAILDKATPAIKAKFPRTSQSSEIYIQQDNASPHRCVTTALMLSMGIQGISIANQPPNSPDFDVLDLG
;
A
#
# COMPACT_ATOMS: atom_id res chain seq x y z
N MET A 1 1.87 7.10 -52.16
CA MET A 1 1.28 7.80 -50.99
C MET A 1 0.89 6.75 -49.98
N LYS A 2 1.46 6.75 -48.77
CA LYS A 2 0.95 5.90 -47.69
C LYS A 2 -0.37 6.51 -47.23
N GLU A 3 -1.46 5.73 -47.21
CA GLU A 3 -2.73 6.17 -46.66
C GLU A 3 -2.56 6.64 -45.21
N GLU A 4 -3.07 7.82 -44.88
CA GLU A 4 -3.11 8.30 -43.51
C GLU A 4 -4.08 7.46 -42.69
N ALA A 5 -3.56 6.70 -41.74
CA ALA A 5 -4.37 5.89 -40.83
C ALA A 5 -5.28 6.80 -39.97
N ARG A 6 -6.60 6.76 -40.23
CA ARG A 6 -7.63 7.50 -39.47
C ARG A 6 -7.95 6.90 -38.10
N LEU A 7 -7.48 5.67 -37.84
CA LEU A 7 -7.72 4.95 -36.58
C LEU A 7 -6.52 5.13 -35.63
N LYS A 8 -6.79 5.67 -34.44
CA LYS A 8 -5.80 5.82 -33.37
C LYS A 8 -6.16 4.88 -32.22
N ALA A 9 -5.24 3.99 -31.84
CA ALA A 9 -5.39 3.18 -30.65
C ALA A 9 -5.48 4.10 -29.42
N ARG A 10 -6.55 3.93 -28.61
CA ARG A 10 -6.73 4.60 -27.32
C ARG A 10 -7.05 3.54 -26.28
N SER A 11 -6.43 3.65 -25.11
CA SER A 11 -6.75 2.83 -23.95
C SER A 11 -7.60 3.64 -22.99
N SER A 12 -8.65 3.01 -22.46
CA SER A 12 -9.42 3.53 -21.34
C SER A 12 -9.34 2.53 -20.21
N TYR A 13 -9.10 3.01 -18.99
CA TYR A 13 -9.07 2.18 -17.80
C TYR A 13 -10.38 2.36 -17.04
N VAL A 14 -10.94 1.26 -16.55
CA VAL A 14 -12.10 1.31 -15.66
C VAL A 14 -11.70 1.99 -14.36
N LYS A 15 -12.45 3.02 -13.97
CA LYS A 15 -12.25 3.77 -12.73
C LYS A 15 -13.47 3.60 -11.82
N PRO A 16 -13.32 3.74 -10.49
CA PRO A 16 -14.46 3.81 -9.59
C PRO A 16 -15.43 4.91 -10.03
N LEU A 17 -16.73 4.60 -10.02
CA LEU A 17 -17.76 5.59 -10.25
C LEU A 17 -17.83 6.51 -9.03
N LEU A 18 -17.68 7.82 -9.23
CA LEU A 18 -17.75 8.81 -8.16
C LEU A 18 -19.17 9.38 -8.09
N THR A 19 -19.76 9.36 -6.91
CA THR A 19 -20.97 10.14 -6.61
C THR A 19 -20.59 11.62 -6.39
N GLU A 20 -21.55 12.54 -6.46
CA GLU A 20 -21.31 13.96 -6.13
C GLU A 20 -20.69 14.14 -4.74
N VAL A 21 -21.16 13.36 -3.76
CA VAL A 21 -20.60 13.34 -2.39
C VAL A 21 -19.13 12.91 -2.40
N ASN A 22 -18.76 11.89 -3.20
CA ASN A 22 -17.36 11.50 -3.34
C ASN A 22 -16.52 12.61 -3.97
N MET A 23 -17.04 13.28 -5.00
CA MET A 23 -16.33 14.35 -5.68
C MET A 23 -16.04 15.52 -4.74
N VAL A 24 -17.04 15.98 -3.96
CA VAL A 24 -16.88 17.05 -2.98
C VAL A 24 -15.85 16.65 -1.91
N ALA A 25 -16.00 15.47 -1.31
CA ALA A 25 -15.07 14.99 -0.28
C ALA A 25 -13.61 14.89 -0.79
N ARG A 26 -13.43 14.52 -2.06
CA ARG A 26 -12.11 14.49 -2.71
C ARG A 26 -11.52 15.88 -2.90
N VAL A 27 -12.32 16.84 -3.36
CA VAL A 27 -11.86 18.24 -3.50
C VAL A 27 -11.50 18.82 -2.14
N GLU A 28 -12.35 18.66 -1.14
CA GLU A 28 -12.08 19.10 0.24
C GLU A 28 -10.80 18.47 0.79
N HIS A 29 -10.59 17.18 0.53
CA HIS A 29 -9.33 16.51 0.89
C HIS A 29 -8.12 17.17 0.25
N CYS A 30 -8.13 17.41 -1.07
CA CYS A 30 -7.04 18.10 -1.75
C CYS A 30 -6.80 19.53 -1.24
N LEU A 31 -7.88 20.26 -0.94
CA LEU A 31 -7.80 21.63 -0.43
C LEU A 31 -7.10 21.71 0.93
N ARG A 32 -7.20 20.69 1.79
CA ARG A 32 -6.48 20.64 3.06
C ARG A 32 -4.97 20.65 2.90
N PHE A 33 -4.46 20.24 1.73
CA PHE A 33 -3.04 20.26 1.45
C PHE A 33 -2.56 21.56 0.78
N LEU A 34 -3.43 22.57 0.59
CA LEU A 34 -3.03 23.86 0.04
C LEU A 34 -2.60 24.82 1.16
N ARG A 35 -1.36 25.30 1.07
CA ARG A 35 -0.82 26.37 1.91
C ARG A 35 -0.84 27.70 1.15
N VAL A 36 -1.24 28.76 1.85
CA VAL A 36 -1.16 30.13 1.35
C VAL A 36 0.21 30.70 1.69
N MET A 37 0.92 31.16 0.67
CA MET A 37 2.23 31.80 0.82
C MET A 37 2.07 33.28 1.20
N PRO A 38 3.07 33.91 1.83
CA PRO A 38 3.03 35.34 2.20
C PRO A 38 2.74 36.30 1.03
N GLY A 39 2.98 35.89 -0.22
CA GLY A 39 2.66 36.65 -1.44
C GLY A 39 1.31 36.34 -2.08
N GLY A 40 0.39 35.66 -1.38
CA GLY A 40 -0.96 35.32 -1.87
C GLY A 40 -1.03 34.11 -2.83
N GLY A 41 0.12 33.58 -3.27
CA GLY A 41 0.19 32.33 -4.03
C GLY A 41 -0.21 31.11 -3.18
N ARG A 42 -0.63 30.03 -3.83
CA ARG A 42 -0.94 28.75 -3.16
C ARG A 42 0.04 27.67 -3.60
N VAL A 43 0.51 26.88 -2.66
CA VAL A 43 1.40 25.74 -2.91
C VAL A 43 0.88 24.52 -2.16
N PHE A 44 1.12 23.33 -2.70
CA PHE A 44 0.81 22.09 -1.99
C PHE A 44 1.81 21.81 -0.87
N GLU A 45 1.35 21.16 0.20
CA GLU A 45 2.23 20.66 1.25
C GLU A 45 3.26 19.68 0.69
N ASN A 46 4.44 19.64 1.30
CA ASN A 46 5.49 18.71 0.89
C ASN A 46 5.21 17.26 1.34
N MET A 47 4.25 17.03 2.23
CA MET A 47 3.89 15.72 2.78
C MET A 47 5.09 14.96 3.40
N HIS A 48 6.11 15.66 3.90
CA HIS A 48 7.27 15.02 4.55
C HIS A 48 6.92 14.32 5.86
N ASP A 49 5.77 14.67 6.44
CA ASP A 49 5.26 14.12 7.71
C ASP A 49 4.22 13.00 7.48
N TYR A 50 4.00 12.60 6.22
CA TYR A 50 3.05 11.54 5.88
C TYR A 50 3.76 10.19 5.65
N VAL A 51 3.13 9.14 6.18
CA VAL A 51 3.41 7.74 5.91
C VAL A 51 2.17 7.12 5.29
N HIS A 52 2.26 6.61 4.08
CA HIS A 52 1.19 5.89 3.40
C HIS A 52 1.25 4.41 3.78
N VAL A 53 0.12 3.85 4.18
CA VAL A 53 -0.05 2.43 4.44
C VAL A 53 -1.19 1.84 3.62
N ASP A 54 -0.97 0.66 3.08
CA ASP A 54 -1.94 -0.06 2.24
C ASP A 54 -1.65 -1.57 2.23
N GLU A 55 -2.67 -2.36 1.93
CA GLU A 55 -2.60 -3.79 1.76
C GLU A 55 -2.62 -4.23 0.30
N LYS A 56 -1.54 -4.89 -0.12
CA LYS A 56 -1.42 -5.38 -1.50
C LYS A 56 -1.31 -6.90 -1.57
N TRP A 57 -2.05 -7.50 -2.51
CA TRP A 57 -1.92 -8.92 -2.83
C TRP A 57 -0.72 -9.18 -3.74
N PHE A 58 0.21 -10.02 -3.27
CA PHE A 58 1.32 -10.53 -4.06
C PHE A 58 1.04 -11.98 -4.49
N PHE A 59 1.07 -12.22 -5.80
CA PHE A 59 0.90 -13.55 -6.37
C PHE A 59 2.26 -14.19 -6.61
N LEU A 60 2.42 -15.45 -6.23
CA LEU A 60 3.63 -16.24 -6.50
C LEU A 60 3.96 -16.27 -7.99
N THR A 61 2.95 -16.20 -8.85
CA THR A 61 3.13 -16.14 -10.30
C THR A 61 1.99 -15.39 -10.97
N LYS A 62 2.29 -14.60 -12.03
CA LYS A 62 1.26 -13.92 -12.83
C LYS A 62 0.60 -14.88 -13.81
N VAL A 63 -0.70 -14.74 -14.04
CA VAL A 63 -1.43 -15.54 -15.05
C VAL A 63 -0.80 -15.33 -16.42
N ASN A 64 -0.70 -14.07 -16.84
CA ASN A 64 -0.01 -13.67 -18.07
C ASN A 64 1.33 -13.03 -17.68
N ARG A 65 2.43 -13.61 -18.16
CA ARG A 65 3.77 -13.05 -18.00
C ARG A 65 4.43 -13.03 -19.37
N ARG A 66 4.91 -11.86 -19.78
CA ARG A 66 5.70 -11.72 -21.00
C ARG A 66 7.10 -12.24 -20.74
N PHE A 67 7.56 -13.14 -21.59
CA PHE A 67 8.94 -13.60 -21.63
C PHE A 67 9.55 -13.11 -22.94
N TYR A 68 10.82 -12.75 -22.89
CA TYR A 68 11.64 -12.53 -24.07
C TYR A 68 12.49 -13.80 -24.19
N VAL A 69 12.31 -14.52 -25.30
CA VAL A 69 13.04 -15.73 -25.65
C VAL A 69 13.56 -15.52 -27.07
N TYR A 70 14.68 -16.17 -27.42
CA TYR A 70 15.12 -16.19 -28.82
C TYR A 70 14.12 -16.96 -29.68
N ASP A 71 14.18 -16.76 -31.00
CA ASP A 71 13.27 -17.37 -31.96
C ASP A 71 13.42 -18.90 -32.05
N ASP A 72 14.59 -19.42 -31.67
CA ASP A 72 14.91 -20.85 -31.57
C ASP A 72 14.71 -21.46 -30.17
N GLU A 73 14.31 -20.67 -29.18
CA GLU A 73 14.10 -21.12 -27.80
C GLU A 73 12.64 -21.49 -27.52
N GLU A 74 12.43 -22.65 -26.90
CA GLU A 74 11.11 -23.05 -26.43
C GLU A 74 10.73 -22.34 -25.12
N LEU A 75 9.54 -21.74 -25.09
CA LEU A 75 9.04 -21.09 -23.88
C LEU A 75 8.70 -22.10 -22.79
N ALA A 76 9.28 -21.94 -21.60
CA ALA A 76 9.02 -22.81 -20.45
C ALA A 76 7.51 -22.99 -20.16
N LEU A 77 7.05 -24.25 -20.14
CA LEU A 77 5.65 -24.58 -19.87
C LEU A 77 5.26 -24.15 -18.45
N ARG A 78 4.21 -23.33 -18.35
CA ARG A 78 3.61 -22.90 -17.08
C ARG A 78 2.15 -23.30 -17.01
N SER A 79 1.88 -24.41 -16.33
CA SER A 79 0.52 -24.94 -16.16
C SER A 79 0.12 -25.02 -14.69
N VAL A 80 -1.14 -24.68 -14.41
CA VAL A 80 -1.80 -24.87 -13.11
C VAL A 80 -3.21 -25.39 -13.34
N LYS A 81 -3.73 -26.25 -12.45
CA LYS A 81 -5.09 -26.81 -12.59
C LYS A 81 -6.19 -25.72 -12.62
N SER A 82 -6.01 -24.64 -11.88
CA SER A 82 -6.89 -23.46 -11.91
C SER A 82 -6.13 -22.23 -11.44
N LYS A 83 -6.40 -21.09 -12.08
CA LYS A 83 -5.85 -19.78 -11.71
C LYS A 83 -6.22 -19.37 -10.27
N ARG A 84 -7.34 -19.90 -9.75
CA ARG A 84 -7.79 -19.67 -8.36
C ARG A 84 -6.84 -20.26 -7.31
N PHE A 85 -6.02 -21.24 -7.67
CA PHE A 85 -5.07 -21.89 -6.77
C PHE A 85 -3.67 -21.30 -6.84
N ILE A 86 -3.46 -20.21 -7.59
CA ILE A 86 -2.20 -19.48 -7.53
C ILE A 86 -2.06 -18.92 -6.12
N THR A 87 -1.00 -19.34 -5.43
CA THR A 87 -0.69 -18.85 -4.08
C THR A 87 -0.54 -17.33 -4.12
N LYS A 88 -1.29 -16.66 -3.24
CA LYS A 88 -1.23 -15.23 -3.03
C LYS A 88 -1.11 -14.94 -1.54
N VAL A 89 -0.35 -13.91 -1.20
CA VAL A 89 -0.15 -13.44 0.18
C VAL A 89 -0.43 -11.94 0.19
N MET A 90 -1.21 -11.47 1.15
CA MET A 90 -1.45 -10.05 1.35
C MET A 90 -0.31 -9.49 2.20
N PHE A 91 0.16 -8.30 1.90
CA PHE A 91 1.16 -7.61 2.69
C PHE A 91 0.67 -6.21 3.03
N LEU A 92 0.87 -5.79 4.28
CA LEU A 92 0.84 -4.38 4.65
C LEU A 92 2.16 -3.75 4.24
N ALA A 93 2.12 -2.69 3.43
CA ALA A 93 3.28 -1.88 3.10
C ALA A 93 3.17 -0.52 3.79
N ALA A 94 4.31 0.02 4.23
CA ALA A 94 4.42 1.38 4.75
C ALA A 94 5.54 2.11 4.02
N VAL A 95 5.19 3.25 3.40
CA VAL A 95 6.13 4.08 2.65
C VAL A 95 5.92 5.55 2.96
N ALA A 96 6.98 6.33 2.86
CA ALA A 96 6.97 7.77 3.02
C ALA A 96 7.73 8.42 1.87
N ARG A 97 7.64 9.73 1.76
CA ARG A 97 8.36 10.47 0.72
C ARG A 97 9.89 10.37 0.95
N PRO A 98 10.66 9.90 -0.05
CA PRO A 98 12.12 9.90 0.03
C PRO A 98 12.66 11.31 0.20
N ARG A 99 13.67 11.48 1.06
CA ARG A 99 14.29 12.78 1.37
C ARG A 99 15.66 12.60 2.03
N TYR A 100 16.48 13.64 1.98
CA TYR A 100 17.73 13.64 2.74
C TYR A 100 17.45 13.75 4.25
N ASP A 101 17.99 12.82 5.04
CA ASP A 101 17.96 12.86 6.51
C ASP A 101 19.24 13.54 7.02
N HIS A 102 19.09 14.80 7.44
CA HIS A 102 20.19 15.59 7.98
C HIS A 102 20.79 15.03 9.28
N HIS A 103 20.00 14.33 10.09
CA HIS A 103 20.48 13.75 11.33
C HIS A 103 21.32 12.50 11.05
N ALA A 104 20.86 11.64 10.15
CA ALA A 104 21.59 10.44 9.74
C ALA A 104 22.64 10.69 8.65
N LYS A 105 22.71 11.90 8.08
CA LYS A 105 23.58 12.32 6.98
C LYS A 105 23.52 11.36 5.78
N LYS A 106 22.31 10.95 5.40
CA LYS A 106 22.07 9.99 4.32
C LYS A 106 20.72 10.21 3.66
N GLU A 107 20.54 9.68 2.45
CA GLU A 107 19.25 9.62 1.80
C GLU A 107 18.33 8.62 2.50
N PHE A 108 17.14 9.07 2.92
CA PHE A 108 16.04 8.22 3.33
C PHE A 108 15.25 7.84 2.09
N ASP A 109 15.20 6.54 1.79
CA ASP A 109 14.60 5.99 0.57
C ASP A 109 13.07 5.87 0.62
N GLY A 110 12.45 6.35 1.70
CA GLY A 110 11.01 6.29 1.89
C GLY A 110 10.48 4.94 2.37
N LYS A 111 11.29 3.87 2.40
CA LYS A 111 10.79 2.53 2.74
C LYS A 111 10.80 2.32 4.24
N ILE A 112 9.61 2.10 4.82
CA ILE A 112 9.48 1.85 6.26
C ILE A 112 9.39 0.35 6.51
N GLY A 113 8.51 -0.35 5.81
CA GLY A 113 8.41 -1.80 5.95
C GLY A 113 7.38 -2.44 5.05
N ILE A 114 7.44 -3.77 5.01
CA ILE A 114 6.47 -4.63 4.36
C ILE A 114 6.29 -5.87 5.24
N TRP A 115 5.05 -6.21 5.58
CA TRP A 115 4.73 -7.30 6.51
C TRP A 115 3.67 -8.23 5.92
N PRO A 116 3.95 -9.55 5.79
CA PRO A 116 2.98 -10.51 5.30
C PRO A 116 1.88 -10.78 6.33
N PHE A 117 0.64 -10.88 5.87
CA PHE A 117 -0.45 -11.45 6.65
C PHE A 117 -0.47 -12.96 6.47
N VAL A 118 0.13 -13.66 7.42
CA VAL A 118 0.28 -15.12 7.41
C VAL A 118 0.10 -15.73 8.79
N GLU A 119 -0.39 -16.96 8.80
CA GLU A 119 -0.51 -17.80 9.99
C GLU A 119 0.42 -19.00 9.89
N HIS A 120 1.04 -19.36 11.01
CA HIS A 120 1.75 -20.63 11.15
C HIS A 120 0.75 -21.70 11.57
N THR A 121 0.44 -22.63 10.67
CA THR A 121 -0.49 -23.73 10.90
C THR A 121 0.19 -25.07 10.63
N LEU A 122 -0.42 -26.17 11.09
CA LEU A 122 0.06 -27.50 10.78
C LEU A 122 -0.67 -28.08 9.57
N ALA A 123 0.05 -28.79 8.71
CA ALA A 123 -0.54 -29.46 7.56
C ALA A 123 -1.63 -30.46 7.99
N LYS A 124 -2.89 -30.17 7.64
CA LYS A 124 -4.05 -31.01 7.99
C LYS A 124 -4.07 -32.37 7.27
N ARG A 125 -3.44 -32.46 6.10
CA ARG A 125 -3.41 -33.67 5.26
C ARG A 125 -1.99 -33.91 4.76
N THR A 126 -1.63 -35.19 4.65
CA THR A 126 -0.43 -35.61 3.92
C THR A 126 -0.63 -35.31 2.44
N SER A 127 0.42 -34.82 1.79
CA SER A 127 0.49 -34.63 0.35
C SER A 127 1.87 -35.05 -0.13
N LYS A 128 2.07 -35.11 -1.45
CA LYS A 128 3.38 -35.42 -2.06
C LYS A 128 4.52 -34.54 -1.52
N ASN A 129 4.24 -33.29 -1.17
CA ASN A 129 5.25 -32.30 -0.81
C ASN A 129 5.36 -32.06 0.70
N ARG A 130 4.47 -32.64 1.53
CA ARG A 130 4.48 -32.42 3.00
C ARG A 130 3.67 -33.48 3.73
N ALA A 131 4.22 -34.00 4.84
CA ALA A 131 3.52 -34.88 5.77
C ALA A 131 2.44 -34.12 6.56
N ARG A 132 1.41 -34.84 7.04
CA ARG A 132 0.48 -34.31 8.04
C ARG A 132 1.27 -33.88 9.28
N GLY A 133 0.92 -32.72 9.84
CA GLY A 133 1.60 -32.17 11.02
C GLY A 133 2.85 -31.35 10.72
N ALA A 134 3.31 -31.26 9.47
CA ALA A 134 4.41 -30.38 9.11
C ALA A 134 4.02 -28.90 9.32
N PRO A 135 4.91 -28.02 9.84
CA PRO A 135 4.68 -26.58 9.90
C PRO A 135 4.48 -26.00 8.49
N VAL A 136 3.43 -25.21 8.31
CA VAL A 136 3.07 -24.55 7.06
C VAL A 136 2.72 -23.09 7.35
N ILE A 137 3.19 -22.21 6.49
CA ILE A 137 2.78 -20.80 6.47
C ILE A 137 1.63 -20.66 5.49
N THR A 138 0.48 -20.17 5.97
CA THR A 138 -0.72 -19.96 5.15
C THR A 138 -1.12 -18.50 5.13
N PRO A 139 -1.64 -17.96 4.01
CA PRO A 139 -2.18 -16.61 3.96
C PRO A 139 -3.29 -16.45 4.99
N GLN A 140 -3.26 -15.35 5.74
CA GLN A 140 -4.26 -14.99 6.73
C GLN A 140 -5.33 -14.06 6.11
N THR A 141 -6.57 -14.17 6.57
CA THR A 141 -7.61 -13.17 6.26
C THR A 141 -7.41 -11.96 7.15
N VAL A 142 -7.39 -10.76 6.57
CA VAL A 142 -7.26 -9.51 7.31
C VAL A 142 -8.65 -9.03 7.73
N ASP A 143 -8.92 -9.09 9.03
CA ASP A 143 -10.05 -8.41 9.66
C ASP A 143 -9.57 -7.14 10.40
N SER A 144 -10.49 -6.44 11.06
CA SER A 144 -10.16 -5.21 11.80
C SER A 144 -9.12 -5.45 12.90
N GLY A 145 -9.19 -6.59 13.61
CA GLY A 145 -8.26 -6.89 14.70
C GLY A 145 -6.85 -7.18 14.18
N VAL A 146 -6.75 -7.96 13.10
CA VAL A 146 -5.48 -8.26 12.41
C VAL A 146 -4.86 -6.98 11.85
N TYR A 147 -5.67 -6.12 11.23
CA TYR A 147 -5.19 -4.83 10.72
C TYR A 147 -4.71 -3.90 11.84
N GLN A 148 -5.51 -3.75 12.90
CA GLN A 148 -5.14 -2.96 14.07
C GLN A 148 -3.81 -3.42 14.67
N ALA A 149 -3.63 -4.72 14.89
CA ALA A 149 -2.40 -5.29 15.39
C ALA A 149 -1.22 -5.03 14.44
N ALA A 150 -1.42 -5.12 13.13
CA ALA A 150 -0.37 -4.81 12.16
C ALA A 150 0.08 -3.33 12.24
N ILE A 151 -0.85 -2.38 12.38
CA ILE A 151 -0.50 -0.97 12.55
C ILE A 151 0.22 -0.73 13.88
N LEU A 152 -0.29 -1.26 14.99
CA LEU A 152 0.25 -1.03 16.33
C LEU A 152 1.59 -1.74 16.56
N ASP A 153 1.71 -3.00 16.15
CA ASP A 153 2.85 -3.85 16.49
C ASP A 153 3.93 -3.86 15.41
N LYS A 154 3.61 -3.46 14.17
CA LYS A 154 4.54 -3.50 13.03
C LYS A 154 4.82 -2.12 12.46
N ALA A 155 3.80 -1.44 11.95
CA ALA A 155 3.99 -0.16 11.26
C ALA A 155 4.49 0.92 12.21
N THR A 156 3.83 1.11 13.36
CA THR A 156 4.15 2.18 14.32
C THR A 156 5.58 2.09 14.87
N PRO A 157 6.06 0.92 15.34
CA PRO A 157 7.45 0.79 15.79
C PRO A 157 8.45 1.03 14.67
N ALA A 158 8.15 0.57 13.45
CA ALA A 158 9.03 0.77 12.29
C ALA A 158 9.10 2.24 11.87
N ILE A 159 7.99 2.97 11.93
CA ILE A 159 7.96 4.43 11.71
C ILE A 159 8.86 5.10 12.74
N LYS A 160 8.67 4.84 14.03
CA LYS A 160 9.50 5.45 15.10
C LYS A 160 10.99 5.14 14.93
N ALA A 161 11.33 3.93 14.46
CA ALA A 161 12.72 3.51 14.28
C ALA A 161 13.40 4.08 13.03
N LYS A 162 12.67 4.23 11.91
CA LYS A 162 13.25 4.54 10.59
C LYS A 162 12.96 5.94 10.07
N PHE A 163 11.88 6.57 10.54
CA PHE A 163 11.44 7.85 10.01
C PHE A 163 12.41 8.97 10.43
N PRO A 164 12.83 9.86 9.50
CA PRO A 164 13.80 10.92 9.78
C PRO A 164 13.41 11.82 10.96
N ARG A 165 14.38 12.07 11.86
CA ARG A 165 14.15 12.75 13.14
C ARG A 165 13.78 14.23 13.03
N THR A 166 14.18 14.91 11.96
CA THR A 166 13.81 16.31 11.71
C THR A 166 12.30 16.52 11.61
N SER A 167 11.54 15.46 11.32
CA SER A 167 10.06 15.46 11.31
C SER A 167 9.44 14.99 12.63
N GLN A 168 10.21 14.61 13.66
CA GLN A 168 9.65 14.17 14.95
C GLN A 168 9.24 15.33 15.87
N SER A 169 9.63 16.57 15.53
CA SER A 169 9.07 17.77 16.16
C SER A 169 7.69 18.13 15.61
N SER A 170 7.31 17.58 14.45
CA SER A 170 5.98 17.64 13.86
C SER A 170 5.23 16.32 14.10
N GLU A 171 3.91 16.38 14.10
CA GLU A 171 3.07 15.20 14.16
C GLU A 171 3.20 14.39 12.85
N ILE A 172 3.43 13.08 12.94
CA ILE A 172 3.48 12.17 11.79
C ILE A 172 2.07 11.67 11.50
N TYR A 173 1.63 11.68 10.24
CA TYR A 173 0.34 11.17 9.83
C TYR A 173 0.49 9.83 9.10
N ILE A 174 -0.13 8.78 9.63
CA ILE A 174 -0.37 7.53 8.90
C ILE A 174 -1.61 7.74 8.04
N GLN A 175 -1.42 7.80 6.73
CA GLN A 175 -2.50 7.83 5.77
C GLN A 175 -2.92 6.41 5.40
N GLN A 176 -4.21 6.12 5.52
CA GLN A 176 -4.83 4.86 5.15
C GLN A 176 -6.10 5.11 4.33
N ASP A 177 -6.55 4.09 3.59
CA ASP A 177 -7.85 4.13 2.93
C ASP A 177 -9.01 4.06 3.97
N ASN A 178 -10.25 4.22 3.50
CA ASN A 178 -11.43 4.18 4.37
C ASN A 178 -12.19 2.84 4.31
N ALA A 179 -11.48 1.72 4.09
CA ALA A 179 -12.07 0.40 4.16
C ALA A 179 -12.64 0.12 5.56
N SER A 180 -13.71 -0.69 5.61
CA SER A 180 -14.40 -0.98 6.88
C SER A 180 -13.48 -1.48 8.00
N PRO A 181 -12.48 -2.36 7.75
CA PRO A 181 -11.55 -2.81 8.78
C PRO A 181 -10.70 -1.68 9.37
N HIS A 182 -10.41 -0.62 8.61
CA HIS A 182 -9.46 0.44 9.01
C HIS A 182 -10.04 1.41 10.05
N ARG A 183 -11.37 1.45 10.17
CA ARG A 183 -12.08 2.30 11.13
C ARG A 183 -11.72 2.01 12.59
N CYS A 184 -11.14 0.85 12.89
CA CYS A 184 -10.66 0.53 14.23
C CYS A 184 -9.40 1.32 14.62
N VAL A 185 -8.60 1.78 13.64
CA VAL A 185 -7.36 2.53 13.89
C VAL A 185 -7.67 4.02 13.83
N THR A 186 -7.59 4.70 14.97
CA THR A 186 -7.88 6.13 15.09
C THR A 186 -6.78 6.82 15.89
N THR A 187 -6.62 8.14 15.73
CA THR A 187 -5.70 8.92 16.59
C THR A 187 -6.01 8.74 18.07
N ALA A 188 -7.30 8.66 18.45
CA ALA A 188 -7.71 8.42 19.83
C ALA A 188 -7.22 7.06 20.36
N LEU A 189 -7.30 6.00 19.54
CA LEU A 189 -6.72 4.70 19.88
C LEU A 189 -5.20 4.78 20.03
N MET A 190 -4.51 5.46 19.11
CA MET A 190 -3.05 5.60 19.17
C MET A 190 -2.64 6.25 20.49
N LEU A 191 -3.32 7.34 20.87
CA LEU A 191 -3.09 8.03 22.13
C LEU A 191 -3.40 7.16 23.36
N SER A 192 -4.50 6.40 23.35
CA SER A 192 -4.85 5.51 24.47
C SER A 192 -3.86 4.37 24.67
N MET A 193 -3.16 3.96 23.60
CA MET A 193 -2.06 2.99 23.62
C MET A 193 -0.70 3.63 23.96
N GLY A 194 -0.66 4.92 24.33
CA GLY A 194 0.57 5.64 24.67
C GLY A 194 1.44 6.01 23.45
N ILE A 195 0.89 5.93 22.24
CA ILE A 195 1.59 6.32 21.00
C ILE A 195 1.37 7.82 20.77
N GLN A 196 2.36 8.61 21.16
CA GLN A 196 2.39 10.06 20.90
C GLN A 196 3.15 10.38 19.61
N GLY A 197 2.81 11.52 19.00
CA GLY A 197 3.47 12.06 17.79
C GLY A 197 3.08 11.36 16.50
N ILE A 198 2.08 10.46 16.52
CA ILE A 198 1.55 9.76 15.35
C ILE A 198 0.03 9.84 15.35
N SER A 199 -0.54 10.37 14.28
CA SER A 199 -1.97 10.50 14.03
C SER A 199 -2.41 9.70 12.81
N ILE A 200 -3.71 9.43 12.71
CA ILE A 200 -4.32 8.72 11.58
C ILE A 200 -5.03 9.71 10.66
N ALA A 201 -4.75 9.61 9.36
CA ALA A 201 -5.38 10.40 8.30
C ALA A 201 -6.12 9.48 7.34
N ASN A 202 -7.46 9.53 7.35
CA ASN A 202 -8.27 8.73 6.43
C ASN A 202 -8.42 9.44 5.08
N GLN A 203 -8.25 8.70 3.99
CA GLN A 203 -8.56 9.16 2.65
C GLN A 203 -10.08 9.21 2.39
N PRO A 204 -10.52 10.06 1.44
CA PRO A 204 -11.89 10.02 0.96
C PRO A 204 -12.18 8.68 0.24
N PRO A 205 -13.40 8.12 0.38
CA PRO A 205 -13.77 6.89 -0.30
C PRO A 205 -13.54 6.92 -1.82
N ASN A 206 -13.28 5.76 -2.43
CA ASN A 206 -13.07 5.61 -3.87
C ASN A 206 -11.95 6.50 -4.44
N SER A 207 -10.84 6.64 -3.70
CA SER A 207 -9.72 7.51 -4.08
C SER A 207 -8.36 6.82 -4.12
N PRO A 208 -8.24 5.70 -4.86
CA PRO A 208 -6.95 4.99 -4.99
C PRO A 208 -5.87 5.86 -5.64
N ASP A 209 -6.25 6.88 -6.40
CA ASP A 209 -5.32 7.84 -7.00
C ASP A 209 -4.66 8.79 -5.98
N PHE A 210 -5.12 8.80 -4.72
CA PHE A 210 -4.48 9.54 -3.62
C PHE A 210 -3.54 8.66 -2.79
N ASP A 211 -3.42 7.37 -3.11
CA ASP A 211 -2.48 6.45 -2.48
C ASP A 211 -1.31 6.13 -3.39
N VAL A 212 -0.10 6.44 -2.93
CA VAL A 212 1.13 6.14 -3.67
C VAL A 212 1.35 4.63 -3.85
N LEU A 213 0.79 3.79 -2.98
CA LEU A 213 0.91 2.32 -3.03
C LEU A 213 0.03 1.69 -4.12
N ASP A 214 -0.99 2.42 -4.59
CA ASP A 214 -1.92 2.02 -5.65
C ASP A 214 -1.51 2.48 -7.06
N LEU A 215 -0.56 3.42 -7.17
CA LEU A 215 -0.15 4.01 -8.46
C LEU A 215 0.79 3.11 -9.31
N GLY A 216 0.92 1.82 -8.97
CA GLY A 216 1.82 0.85 -9.60
C GLY A 216 1.15 -0.41 -10.13
#